data_AF-A0A418STR7-F1
#
_entry.id   AF-A0A418STR7-F1
#
_cell.length_a   1.000
_cell.length_b   1.000
_cell.length_c   1.000
_cell.angle_alpha   90.00
_cell.angle_beta   90.00
_cell.angle_gamma   90.00
#
_symmetry.space_group_name_H-M   'P 1'
#
loop_
_entity.id
_entity.type
_entity.pdbx_description
1 polymer ?
#
loop_
_entity_poly.entity_id
_entity_poly.type
_entity_poly.pdbx_seq_one_letter_code
_entity_poly.pdbx_strand_id
1 'polypeptide(L)'
;MNIALWAVQIFLGLMFLMAGFMKSTINEKSRGKLPWTKEYSDGYVRFIGVSELLGGLGLILPGALGIAAILTPIAALGIAIIMVLAIVFHVKRKENQALIMNVVLLLLALFIVAGRLWIAPF
;
A
#
# COMPACT_ATOMS: atom_id res chain seq x y z
N MET A 1 -22.34 8.00 2.59
CA MET A 1 -21.79 6.72 2.11
C MET A 1 -21.30 6.89 0.66
N ASN A 2 -20.00 7.06 0.43
CA ASN A 2 -19.44 7.19 -0.92
C ASN A 2 -18.98 5.83 -1.45
N ILE A 3 -19.80 5.19 -2.29
CA ILE A 3 -19.58 3.82 -2.80
C ILE A 3 -18.27 3.75 -3.58
N ALA A 4 -17.96 4.76 -4.41
CA ALA A 4 -16.73 4.80 -5.19
C ALA A 4 -15.46 4.81 -4.30
N LEU A 5 -15.43 5.64 -3.25
CA LEU A 5 -14.29 5.68 -2.32
C LEU A 5 -14.13 4.36 -1.56
N TRP A 6 -15.24 3.76 -1.12
CA TRP A 6 -15.20 2.46 -0.46
C TRP A 6 -14.70 1.35 -1.38
N ALA A 7 -15.14 1.32 -2.63
CA ALA A 7 -14.67 0.35 -3.61
C ALA A 7 -13.15 0.45 -3.81
N VAL A 8 -12.63 1.67 -3.98
CA VAL A 8 -11.19 1.91 -4.14
C VAL A 8 -10.42 1.57 -2.86
N GLN A 9 -10.93 1.92 -1.67
CA GLN A 9 -10.30 1.59 -0.39
C GLN A 9 -10.22 0.09 -0.13
N ILE A 10 -11.30 -0.66 -0.39
CA ILE A 10 -11.33 -2.11 -0.20
C ILE A 10 -10.38 -2.77 -1.20
N PHE A 11 -10.43 -2.36 -2.47
CA PHE A 11 -9.54 -2.88 -3.50
C PHE A 11 -8.07 -2.64 -3.15
N LEU A 12 -7.70 -1.39 -2.87
CA LEU A 12 -6.33 -1.02 -2.53
C LEU A 12 -5.90 -1.67 -1.21
N GLY A 13 -6.78 -1.67 -0.20
CA GLY A 13 -6.52 -2.27 1.10
C GLY A 13 -6.23 -3.76 0.99
N LEU A 14 -7.04 -4.52 0.25
CA LEU A 14 -6.81 -5.95 0.03
C LEU A 14 -5.51 -6.24 -0.73
N MET A 15 -5.17 -5.43 -1.74
CA MET A 15 -3.89 -5.57 -2.44
C MET A 15 -2.69 -5.39 -1.51
N PHE A 16 -2.71 -4.35 -0.67
CA PHE A 16 -1.65 -4.09 0.29
C PHE A 16 -1.61 -5.06 1.45
N LEU A 17 -2.77 -5.61 1.86
CA LEU A 17 -2.82 -6.71 2.81
C LEU A 17 -2.12 -7.96 2.26
N MET A 18 -2.42 -8.33 1.01
CA MET A 18 -1.77 -9.46 0.36
C MET A 18 -0.26 -9.23 0.18
N ALA A 19 0.13 -8.08 -0.37
CA ALA A 19 1.54 -7.73 -0.58
C ALA A 19 2.32 -7.67 0.73
N GLY A 20 1.75 -7.00 1.73
CA GLY A 20 2.35 -6.87 3.06
C GLY A 20 2.49 -8.21 3.76
N PHE A 21 1.50 -9.10 3.65
CA PHE A 21 1.59 -10.46 4.20
C PHE A 21 2.73 -11.25 3.54
N MET A 22 2.86 -11.19 2.22
CA MET A 22 3.92 -11.88 1.50
C MET A 22 5.33 -11.38 1.90
N LYS A 23 5.49 -10.07 2.13
CA LYS A 23 6.79 -9.48 2.50
C LYS A 23 7.11 -9.64 3.99
N SER A 24 6.12 -9.56 4.86
CA SER A 24 6.30 -9.74 6.32
C SER A 24 6.65 -11.19 6.70
N THR A 25 6.24 -12.16 5.88
CA THR A 25 6.52 -13.59 6.09
C THR A 25 7.71 -14.11 5.27
N ILE A 26 8.56 -13.20 4.75
CA ILE A 26 9.74 -13.57 3.96
C ILE A 26 10.65 -14.55 4.72
N ASN A 27 11.10 -15.58 4.00
CA ASN A 27 11.99 -16.65 4.44
C ASN A 27 12.86 -17.13 3.25
N GLU A 28 13.86 -17.97 3.50
CA GLU A 28 14.78 -18.46 2.44
C GLU A 28 14.06 -19.10 1.24
N LYS A 29 12.95 -19.83 1.50
CA LYS A 29 12.15 -20.49 0.45
C LYS A 29 11.36 -19.51 -0.40
N SER A 30 10.97 -18.35 0.12
CA SER A 30 10.16 -17.34 -0.57
C SER A 30 10.99 -16.29 -1.31
N ARG A 31 12.30 -16.17 -1.02
CA ARG A 31 13.23 -15.29 -1.77
C ARG A 31 13.28 -15.56 -3.27
N GLY A 32 12.99 -16.79 -3.70
CA GLY A 32 12.90 -17.13 -5.12
C GLY A 32 11.74 -16.45 -5.85
N LYS A 33 10.66 -16.10 -5.14
CA LYS A 33 9.44 -15.49 -5.70
C LYS A 33 9.53 -13.97 -5.84
N LEU A 34 10.43 -13.33 -5.10
CA LEU A 34 10.66 -11.89 -5.12
C LEU A 34 12.15 -11.62 -5.37
N PRO A 35 12.62 -11.67 -6.63
CA PRO A 35 14.06 -11.60 -6.94
C PRO A 35 14.78 -10.40 -6.31
N TRP A 36 14.08 -9.27 -6.19
CA TRP A 36 14.60 -8.04 -5.58
C TRP A 36 14.94 -8.18 -4.09
N THR A 37 14.28 -9.09 -3.36
CA THR A 37 14.53 -9.26 -1.92
C THR A 37 15.87 -9.93 -1.64
N LYS A 38 16.56 -10.48 -2.65
CA LYS A 38 17.88 -11.09 -2.49
C LYS A 38 18.98 -10.07 -2.20
N GLU A 39 18.78 -8.82 -2.59
CA GLU A 39 19.74 -7.72 -2.41
C GLU A 39 19.59 -6.99 -1.06
N TYR A 40 18.55 -7.32 -0.29
CA TYR A 40 18.22 -6.64 0.97
C TYR A 40 18.13 -7.65 2.11
N SER A 41 18.32 -7.16 3.35
CA SER A 41 18.12 -7.98 4.54
C SER A 41 16.65 -8.35 4.72
N ASP A 42 16.37 -9.52 5.28
CA ASP A 42 14.99 -9.95 5.56
C ASP A 42 14.27 -8.95 6.47
N GLY A 43 14.99 -8.33 7.42
CA GLY A 43 14.44 -7.29 8.28
C GLY A 43 13.91 -6.08 7.49
N TYR A 44 14.63 -5.63 6.46
CA TYR A 44 14.19 -4.53 5.61
C TYR A 44 12.92 -4.88 4.80
N VAL A 45 12.89 -6.09 4.24
CA VAL A 45 11.73 -6.58 3.48
C VAL A 45 10.51 -6.74 4.40
N ARG A 46 10.71 -7.27 5.61
CA ARG A 46 9.64 -7.38 6.62
C ARG A 46 9.14 -6.02 7.07
N PHE A 47 10.01 -5.03 7.24
CA PHE A 47 9.61 -3.67 7.57
C PHE A 47 8.68 -3.07 6.51
N ILE A 48 9.02 -3.23 5.23
CA ILE A 48 8.13 -2.83 4.12
C ILE A 48 6.81 -3.59 4.22
N GLY A 49 6.85 -4.91 4.42
CA GLY A 49 5.66 -5.74 4.49
C GLY A 49 4.71 -5.36 5.63
N VAL A 50 5.24 -5.10 6.83
CA VAL A 50 4.46 -4.63 7.98
C VAL A 50 3.88 -3.24 7.70
N SER A 51 4.65 -2.33 7.10
CA SER A 51 4.17 -1.00 6.72
C SER A 51 3.00 -1.08 5.73
N GLU A 52 3.08 -1.97 4.74
CA GLU A 52 2.00 -2.24 3.79
C GLU A 52 0.77 -2.88 4.44
N LEU A 53 0.95 -3.82 5.37
CA LEU A 53 -0.14 -4.40 6.16
C LEU A 53 -0.88 -3.32 6.96
N LEU A 54 -0.14 -2.46 7.67
CA LEU A 54 -0.72 -1.36 8.43
C LEU A 54 -1.46 -0.38 7.52
N GLY A 55 -0.90 -0.06 6.36
CA GLY A 55 -1.56 0.74 5.34
C GLY A 55 -2.88 0.12 4.88
N GLY A 56 -2.86 -1.17 4.53
CA GLY A 56 -4.05 -1.90 4.06
C GLY A 56 -5.14 -1.99 5.12
N LEU A 57 -4.78 -2.28 6.38
CA LEU A 57 -5.71 -2.28 7.51
C LEU A 57 -6.26 -0.87 7.79
N GLY A 58 -5.39 0.15 7.77
CA GLY A 58 -5.75 1.54 8.02
C GLY A 58 -6.69 2.13 6.96
N LEU A 59 -6.65 1.60 5.73
CA LEU A 59 -7.61 1.98 4.68
C LEU A 59 -9.03 1.49 4.94
N ILE A 60 -9.23 0.40 5.70
CA ILE A 60 -10.53 -0.26 5.83
C ILE A 60 -11.08 -0.11 7.25
N LEU A 61 -10.30 -0.50 8.27
CA LEU A 61 -10.79 -0.65 9.64
C LEU A 61 -11.27 0.67 10.29
N PRO A 62 -10.55 1.80 10.24
CA PRO A 62 -10.98 3.02 10.92
C PRO A 62 -12.33 3.54 10.40
N GLY A 63 -12.51 3.54 9.07
CA GLY A 63 -13.76 3.93 8.43
C GLY A 63 -14.89 2.92 8.65
N ALA A 64 -14.60 1.62 8.75
CA ALA A 64 -15.61 0.57 8.89
C ALA A 64 -16.10 0.45 10.33
N LEU A 65 -15.21 0.64 11.30
CA LEU A 65 -15.51 0.61 12.73
C LEU A 65 -16.02 1.95 13.25
N GLY A 66 -15.89 3.04 12.48
CA GLY A 66 -16.23 4.39 12.91
C GLY A 66 -15.29 4.96 13.98
N ILE A 67 -14.10 4.37 14.15
CA ILE A 67 -13.13 4.75 15.19
C ILE A 67 -11.96 5.46 14.52
N ALA A 68 -11.68 6.70 14.95
CA ALA A 68 -10.57 7.51 14.47
C ALA A 68 -10.43 7.50 12.93
N ALA A 69 -11.54 7.79 12.21
CA ALA A 69 -11.62 7.66 10.75
C ALA A 69 -10.59 8.51 9.98
N ILE A 70 -9.99 9.52 10.63
CA ILE A 70 -8.82 10.26 10.13
C ILE A 70 -7.59 9.38 9.86
N LEU A 71 -7.51 8.20 10.49
CA LEU A 71 -6.44 7.23 10.23
C LEU A 71 -6.49 6.67 8.80
N THR A 72 -7.65 6.67 8.15
CA THR A 72 -7.78 6.21 6.75
C THR A 72 -7.01 7.09 5.76
N PRO A 73 -7.22 8.42 5.68
CA PRO A 73 -6.41 9.25 4.80
C PRO A 73 -4.93 9.26 5.21
N ILE A 74 -4.59 9.10 6.49
CA ILE A 74 -3.20 8.94 6.94
C ILE A 74 -2.58 7.64 6.40
N ALA A 75 -3.31 6.52 6.46
CA ALA A 75 -2.87 5.25 5.90
C ALA A 75 -2.71 5.31 4.38
N ALA A 76 -3.63 6.00 3.68
CA ALA A 76 -3.54 6.27 2.25
C ALA A 76 -2.30 7.09 1.89
N LEU A 77 -1.95 8.11 2.70
CA LEU A 77 -0.71 8.87 2.56
C LEU A 77 0.53 7.99 2.77
N GLY A 78 0.52 7.12 3.78
CA GLY A 78 1.60 6.15 4.00
C GLY A 78 1.82 5.24 2.80
N ILE A 79 0.74 4.70 2.23
CA ILE A 79 0.78 3.90 1.00
C ILE A 79 1.32 4.73 -0.17
N ALA A 80 0.89 5.99 -0.33
CA ALA A 80 1.41 6.86 -1.39
C ALA A 80 2.93 7.06 -1.28
N ILE A 81 3.46 7.26 -0.06
CA ILE A 81 4.90 7.36 0.18
C ILE A 81 5.60 6.06 -0.24
N ILE A 82 5.07 4.89 0.14
CA ILE A 82 5.62 3.59 -0.26
C ILE A 82 5.65 3.47 -1.78
N MET A 83 4.60 3.90 -2.49
CA MET A 83 4.54 3.86 -3.95
C MET A 83 5.58 4.79 -4.60
N VAL A 84 5.79 5.99 -4.06
CA VAL A 84 6.85 6.89 -4.56
C VAL A 84 8.23 6.24 -4.41
N LEU A 85 8.51 5.65 -3.25
CA LEU A 85 9.76 4.93 -3.01
C LEU A 85 9.92 3.72 -3.95
N ALA A 86 8.83 2.98 -4.19
CA ALA A 86 8.80 1.85 -5.12
C ALA A 86 9.04 2.29 -6.58
N ILE A 87 8.45 3.41 -7.01
CA ILE A 87 8.68 3.97 -8.35
C ILE A 87 10.16 4.29 -8.53
N VAL A 88 10.78 5.00 -7.58
CA VAL A 88 12.21 5.31 -7.63
C VAL A 88 13.06 4.02 -7.72
N PHE A 89 12.67 2.98 -6.99
CA PHE A 89 13.32 1.67 -7.02
C PHE A 89 13.22 0.99 -8.40
N HIS A 90 12.02 0.92 -8.99
CA HIS A 90 11.80 0.26 -10.28
C HIS A 90 12.39 1.06 -11.46
N VAL A 91 12.41 2.39 -11.39
CA VAL A 91 13.10 3.25 -12.38
C VAL A 91 14.58 2.89 -12.45
N LYS A 92 15.26 2.74 -11.30
CA LYS A 92 16.68 2.37 -11.25
C LYS A 92 16.94 0.99 -11.86
N ARG A 93 15.95 0.09 -11.84
CA ARG A 93 16.03 -1.27 -12.37
C ARG A 93 15.51 -1.43 -13.80
N LYS A 94 14.99 -0.35 -14.41
CA LYS A 94 14.37 -0.35 -15.74
C LYS A 94 13.21 -1.34 -15.88
N GLU A 95 12.46 -1.56 -14.80
CA GLU A 95 11.31 -2.48 -14.75
C GLU A 95 10.01 -1.72 -15.10
N ASN A 96 9.75 -1.55 -16.40
CA ASN A 96 8.65 -0.69 -16.88
C ASN A 96 7.25 -1.15 -16.45
N GLN A 97 7.00 -2.47 -16.35
CA GLN A 97 5.69 -2.98 -15.93
C GLN A 97 5.38 -2.68 -14.47
N ALA A 98 6.35 -2.89 -13.58
CA ALA A 98 6.19 -2.60 -12.16
C ALA A 98 6.03 -1.08 -11.92
N LEU A 99 6.70 -0.25 -12.72
CA LEU A 99 6.53 1.20 -12.67
C LEU A 99 5.09 1.62 -12.93
N ILE A 100 4.46 1.13 -14.01
CA ILE A 100 3.06 1.48 -14.35
C ILE A 100 2.11 1.10 -13.21
N MET A 101 2.27 -0.12 -12.67
CA MET A 101 1.44 -0.57 -11.54
C MET A 101 1.57 0.36 -10.33
N ASN A 102 2.79 0.72 -9.92
CA ASN A 102 2.99 1.60 -8.78
C ASN A 102 2.43 3.01 -9.01
N VAL A 103 2.49 3.53 -10.24
CA VAL A 103 1.86 4.81 -10.59
C VAL A 103 0.34 4.73 -10.45
N VAL A 104 -0.30 3.67 -10.93
CA VAL A 104 -1.75 3.46 -10.77
C VAL A 104 -2.13 3.38 -9.29
N LEU A 105 -1.39 2.60 -8.50
CA LEU A 105 -1.65 2.46 -7.06
C LEU A 105 -1.43 3.78 -6.31
N LEU A 106 -0.43 4.57 -6.69
CA LEU A 106 -0.21 5.92 -6.14
C LEU A 106 -1.41 6.83 -6.41
N LEU A 107 -1.91 6.85 -7.65
CA LEU A 107 -3.08 7.68 -8.01
C LEU A 107 -4.33 7.26 -7.23
N LEU A 108 -4.56 5.97 -7.04
CA LEU A 108 -5.66 5.47 -6.21
C LEU A 108 -5.51 5.88 -4.74
N ALA A 109 -4.30 5.81 -4.19
CA ALA A 109 -4.02 6.26 -2.83
C ALA A 109 -4.30 7.75 -2.67
N LEU A 110 -3.80 8.60 -3.59
CA LEU A 110 -4.06 10.04 -3.57
C LEU A 110 -5.55 10.38 -3.76
N PHE A 111 -6.26 9.61 -4.58
CA PHE A 111 -7.71 9.74 -4.72
C PHE A 111 -8.44 9.47 -3.39
N ILE A 112 -8.02 8.47 -2.61
CA ILE A 112 -8.57 8.21 -1.28
C ILE A 112 -8.25 9.36 -0.33
N VAL A 113 -7.02 9.89 -0.34
CA VAL A 113 -6.61 11.04 0.50
C VAL A 113 -7.51 12.24 0.23
N ALA A 114 -7.60 12.68 -1.03
CA ALA A 114 -8.44 13.82 -1.41
C ALA A 114 -9.93 13.54 -1.12
N GLY A 115 -10.37 12.32 -1.40
CA GLY A 115 -11.72 11.84 -1.15
C GLY A 115 -12.14 11.92 0.31
N ARG A 116 -11.29 11.46 1.24
CA ARG A 116 -11.61 11.42 2.68
C ARG A 116 -11.31 12.71 3.43
N LEU A 117 -10.44 13.57 2.90
CA LEU A 117 -10.15 14.86 3.53
C LEU A 117 -11.10 15.98 3.07
N TRP A 118 -11.43 16.05 1.77
CA TRP A 118 -12.09 17.23 1.22
C TRP A 118 -13.44 16.97 0.55
N ILE A 119 -13.60 15.83 -0.13
CA ILE A 119 -14.79 15.58 -0.95
C ILE A 119 -15.89 14.92 -0.12
N ALA A 120 -15.54 13.91 0.66
CA ALA A 120 -16.45 13.09 1.43
C ALA A 120 -15.79 12.54 2.71
N PRO A 121 -15.63 13.40 3.72
CA PRO A 121 -15.28 12.98 5.08
C PRO A 121 -16.27 11.94 5.61
N PHE A 122 -15.82 11.16 6.59
CA PHE A 122 -16.65 10.16 7.27
C PHE A 122 -17.71 10.81 8.16
#